data_AF-A0A436RJR6-F1
#
_entry.id   AF-A0A436RJR6-F1
#
_cell.length_a   1.000
_cell.length_b   1.000
_cell.length_c   1.000
_cell.angle_alpha   90.00
_cell.angle_beta   90.00
_cell.angle_gamma   90.00
#
_symmetry.space_group_name_H-M   'P 1'
#
loop_
_entity.id
_entity.type
_entity.pdbx_description
1 polymer ?
#
loop_
_entity_poly.entity_id
_entity_poly.type
_entity_poly.pdbx_seq_one_letter_code
_entity_poly.pdbx_strand_id
1 'polypeptide(L)'
;CLHCPGVHKDLSRLVPIYGRGLMARHDDPEWARHADNDDPEFSGRLRAGAETWSRDGHVHGPVFPSLTPAERAAGQIYATSLPSMFIVAHVDYMRTVRLAPLGPEQTELTAEWLFAPEALGKTDIDNIVAFGTQVLEEDAAICEVNQKGLRSIRHEVGVLMPEEYELHRFHNWVRGCHAAFKTPLADSAR
;
A
#
# COMPACT_ATOMS: atom_id res chain seq x y z
N CYS A 1 6.36 -4.06 6.12
CA CYS A 1 7.13 -3.41 5.05
C CYS A 1 8.53 -3.08 5.56
N LEU A 2 9.51 -3.94 5.28
CA LEU A 2 10.85 -3.83 5.85
C LEU A 2 11.54 -2.47 5.61
N HIS A 3 11.29 -1.86 4.45
CA HIS A 3 11.89 -0.58 4.07
C HIS A 3 11.22 0.62 4.75
N CYS A 4 9.97 0.49 5.25
CA CYS A 4 9.20 1.62 5.75
C CYS A 4 9.89 2.45 6.83
N PRO A 5 10.54 1.87 7.86
CA PRO A 5 11.19 2.66 8.90
C PRO A 5 12.29 3.59 8.37
N GLY A 6 12.96 3.18 7.29
CA GLY A 6 14.02 3.97 6.65
C GLY A 6 13.53 4.95 5.59
N VAL A 7 12.43 4.62 4.90
CA VAL A 7 11.90 5.37 3.75
C VAL A 7 10.81 6.35 4.16
N HIS A 8 9.77 5.89 4.87
CA HIS A 8 8.54 6.66 5.09
C HIS A 8 8.39 7.14 6.53
N LYS A 9 9.22 8.09 6.97
CA LYS A 9 9.21 8.55 8.37
C LYS A 9 7.84 9.06 8.82
N ASP A 10 7.13 9.76 7.94
CA ASP A 10 5.84 10.37 8.29
C ASP A 10 4.73 9.35 8.30
N LEU A 11 4.75 8.43 7.34
CA LEU A 11 3.84 7.29 7.32
C LEU A 11 4.06 6.36 8.52
N SER A 12 5.31 6.07 8.90
CA SER A 12 5.62 5.28 10.09
C SER A 12 5.22 5.98 11.38
N ARG A 13 5.17 7.32 11.42
CA ARG A 13 4.57 8.05 12.55
C ARG A 13 3.06 7.94 12.54
N LEU A 14 2.42 7.96 11.37
CA LEU A 14 0.97 7.86 11.23
C LEU A 14 0.45 6.44 11.49
N VAL A 15 1.17 5.41 11.05
CA VAL A 15 0.84 3.98 11.17
C VAL A 15 2.02 3.27 11.87
N PRO A 16 2.08 3.29 13.21
CA PRO A 16 3.28 2.95 13.98
C PRO A 16 3.85 1.55 13.72
N ILE A 17 3.00 0.56 13.42
CA ILE A 17 3.45 -0.80 13.09
C ILE A 17 4.44 -0.81 11.90
N TYR A 18 4.31 0.11 10.94
CA TYR A 18 5.22 0.21 9.80
C TYR A 18 6.62 0.66 10.22
N GLY A 19 6.73 1.41 11.32
CA GLY A 19 8.02 1.77 11.94
C GLY A 19 8.78 0.58 12.52
N ARG A 20 8.11 -0.57 12.70
CA ARG A 20 8.72 -1.85 13.10
C ARG A 20 9.12 -2.74 11.92
N GLY A 21 8.90 -2.28 10.69
CA GLY A 21 9.15 -3.07 9.47
C GLY A 21 8.05 -4.09 9.15
N LEU A 22 6.96 -4.11 9.93
CA LEU A 22 5.84 -5.06 9.80
C LEU A 22 4.71 -4.47 8.94
N MET A 23 3.84 -5.29 8.35
CA MET A 23 2.65 -4.82 7.61
C MET A 23 1.38 -4.97 8.43
N ALA A 24 1.29 -6.04 9.21
CA ALA A 24 0.12 -6.38 9.98
C ALA A 24 0.53 -6.95 11.35
N ARG A 25 -0.45 -6.93 12.26
CA ARG A 25 -0.30 -7.45 13.63
C ARG A 25 0.35 -8.84 13.66
N HIS A 26 -0.07 -9.75 12.76
CA HIS A 26 0.39 -11.14 12.69
C HIS A 26 1.83 -11.32 12.19
N ASP A 27 2.46 -10.26 11.67
CA ASP A 27 3.86 -10.29 11.30
C ASP A 27 4.79 -10.14 12.52
N ASP A 28 4.24 -9.75 13.68
CA ASP A 28 5.02 -9.64 14.90
C ASP A 28 5.61 -11.01 15.30
N PRO A 29 6.95 -11.14 15.43
CA PRO A 29 7.57 -12.39 15.90
C PRO A 29 7.08 -12.82 17.29
N GLU A 30 6.60 -11.86 18.09
CA GLU A 30 5.97 -12.09 19.38
C GLU A 30 4.44 -11.98 19.33
N TRP A 31 3.82 -12.22 18.16
CA TRP A 31 2.37 -12.14 17.92
C TRP A 31 1.55 -12.73 19.07
N ALA A 32 1.89 -13.93 19.56
CA ALA A 32 1.12 -14.59 20.61
C ALA A 32 1.03 -13.76 21.92
N ARG A 33 2.00 -12.88 22.19
CA ARG A 33 2.00 -11.97 23.33
C ARG A 33 1.23 -10.67 23.05
N HIS A 34 1.23 -10.24 21.79
CA HIS A 34 0.68 -8.93 21.40
C HIS A 34 -0.63 -9.04 20.62
N ALA A 35 -1.19 -10.23 20.39
CA ALA A 35 -2.36 -10.46 19.53
C ALA A 35 -3.60 -9.65 19.95
N ASP A 36 -3.78 -9.43 21.25
CA ASP A 36 -4.91 -8.66 21.81
C ASP A 36 -4.51 -7.23 22.23
N ASN A 37 -3.28 -6.80 21.90
CA ASN A 37 -2.80 -5.44 22.21
C ASN A 37 -3.25 -4.45 21.13
N ASP A 38 -4.20 -3.59 21.46
CA ASP A 38 -4.76 -2.60 20.52
C ASP A 38 -3.91 -1.34 20.33
N ASP A 39 -2.78 -1.22 21.01
CA ASP A 39 -1.84 -0.12 20.78
C ASP A 39 -1.42 -0.07 19.29
N PRO A 40 -1.44 1.13 18.64
CA PRO A 40 -1.07 1.29 17.24
C PRO A 40 0.29 0.71 16.84
N GLU A 41 1.22 0.57 17.79
CA GLU A 41 2.53 -0.08 17.58
C GLU A 41 2.40 -1.58 17.22
N PHE A 42 1.30 -2.22 17.62
CA PHE A 42 1.06 -3.66 17.42
C PHE A 42 -0.17 -3.94 16.55
N SER A 43 -1.19 -3.08 16.58
CA SER A 43 -2.50 -3.36 15.97
C SER A 43 -2.58 -3.05 14.48
N GLY A 44 -1.68 -2.21 13.95
CA GLY A 44 -1.73 -1.69 12.58
C GLY A 44 -2.79 -0.62 12.35
N ARG A 45 -3.37 -0.09 13.43
CA ARG A 45 -4.22 1.11 13.40
C ARG A 45 -3.37 2.38 13.23
N LEU A 46 -4.05 3.49 12.98
CA LEU A 46 -3.46 4.81 13.03
C LEU A 46 -2.95 5.15 14.45
N ARG A 47 -1.96 6.05 14.53
CA ARG A 47 -1.51 6.62 15.81
C ARG A 47 -2.69 7.23 16.58
N ALA A 48 -2.54 7.32 17.90
CA ALA A 48 -3.54 7.98 18.74
C ALA A 48 -3.88 9.40 18.24
N GLY A 49 -5.18 9.68 18.14
CA GLY A 49 -5.72 10.96 17.66
C GLY A 49 -5.73 11.14 16.14
N ALA A 50 -5.26 10.17 15.35
CA ALA A 50 -5.45 10.18 13.90
C ALA A 50 -6.66 9.34 13.49
N GLU A 51 -7.36 9.79 12.45
CA GLU A 51 -8.61 9.24 11.94
C GLU A 51 -8.51 8.85 10.46
N THR A 52 -7.60 9.48 9.70
CA THR A 52 -7.40 9.22 8.27
C THR A 52 -5.94 9.46 7.87
N TRP A 53 -5.63 9.23 6.59
CA TRP A 53 -4.35 9.63 6.02
C TRP A 53 -4.42 11.04 5.47
N SER A 54 -3.84 11.97 6.21
CA SER A 54 -3.68 13.38 5.89
C SER A 54 -2.43 13.88 6.61
N ARG A 55 -1.92 15.08 6.30
CA ARG A 55 -0.70 15.60 6.94
C ARG A 55 -0.83 15.71 8.46
N ASP A 56 -2.01 16.07 8.94
CA ASP A 56 -2.31 16.21 10.37
C ASP A 56 -2.95 14.96 10.99
N GLY A 57 -3.37 14.00 10.17
CA GLY A 57 -4.04 12.78 10.58
C GLY A 57 -5.54 12.95 10.88
N HIS A 58 -6.12 14.14 10.69
CA HIS A 58 -7.55 14.38 10.91
C HIS A 58 -8.33 14.25 9.62
N VAL A 59 -9.62 13.94 9.77
CA VAL A 59 -10.58 13.97 8.65
C VAL A 59 -10.76 15.40 8.16
N HIS A 60 -10.78 15.56 6.83
CA HIS A 60 -11.10 16.85 6.19
C HIS A 60 -12.41 16.78 5.41
N GLY A 61 -12.95 15.58 5.20
CA GLY A 61 -14.25 15.36 4.55
C GLY A 61 -15.32 14.79 5.48
N PRO A 62 -16.58 14.71 4.99
CA PRO A 62 -17.60 13.93 5.65
C PRO A 62 -17.19 12.47 5.70
N VAL A 63 -17.20 11.89 6.90
CA VAL A 63 -16.93 10.46 7.09
C VAL A 63 -18.05 9.65 6.42
N PHE A 64 -17.68 8.59 5.71
CA PHE A 64 -18.66 7.71 5.07
C PHE A 64 -19.63 7.11 6.12
N PRO A 65 -20.95 7.27 5.95
CA PRO A 65 -21.91 6.96 7.01
C PRO A 65 -22.02 5.45 7.28
N SER A 66 -21.79 4.61 6.28
CA SER A 66 -22.00 3.15 6.35
C SER A 66 -20.83 2.37 6.95
N LEU A 67 -19.74 3.02 7.36
CA LEU A 67 -18.60 2.32 7.94
C LEU A 67 -18.95 1.72 9.31
N THR A 68 -18.54 0.49 9.56
CA THR A 68 -18.59 -0.12 10.88
C THR A 68 -17.59 0.56 11.83
N PRO A 69 -17.77 0.45 13.17
CA PRO A 69 -16.78 0.95 14.11
C PRO A 69 -15.37 0.38 13.87
N ALA A 70 -15.28 -0.88 13.45
CA ALA A 70 -14.00 -1.52 13.13
C ALA A 70 -13.32 -0.91 11.89
N GLU A 71 -14.09 -0.64 10.83
CA GLU A 71 -13.56 0.01 9.61
C GLU A 71 -13.12 1.44 9.89
N ARG A 72 -13.86 2.20 10.70
CA ARG A 72 -13.44 3.54 11.15
C ARG A 72 -12.17 3.48 11.99
N ALA A 73 -12.07 2.53 12.92
CA ALA A 73 -10.89 2.36 13.77
C ALA A 73 -9.65 1.90 13.00
N ALA A 74 -9.83 1.19 11.88
CA ALA A 74 -8.73 0.81 10.99
C ALA A 74 -8.12 2.02 10.27
N GLY A 75 -8.92 3.05 9.95
CA GLY A 75 -8.50 4.28 9.28
C GLY A 75 -8.24 4.13 7.77
N GLN A 76 -7.90 2.93 7.32
CA GLN A 76 -7.71 2.58 5.92
C GLN A 76 -7.96 1.09 5.65
N ILE A 77 -8.37 0.78 4.42
CA ILE A 77 -8.50 -0.59 3.90
C ILE A 77 -7.90 -0.65 2.50
N TYR A 78 -7.11 -1.69 2.24
CA TYR A 78 -6.48 -1.92 0.94
C TYR A 78 -7.25 -2.95 0.12
N ALA A 79 -7.34 -2.70 -1.18
CA ALA A 79 -7.74 -3.69 -2.17
C ALA A 79 -6.78 -3.65 -3.36
N THR A 80 -6.33 -4.81 -3.83
CA THR A 80 -5.41 -4.92 -4.97
C THR A 80 -6.11 -5.64 -6.12
N SER A 81 -6.07 -5.03 -7.30
CA SER A 81 -6.54 -5.60 -8.57
C SER A 81 -5.34 -5.76 -9.50
N LEU A 82 -4.78 -6.98 -9.54
CA LEU A 82 -3.64 -7.28 -10.39
C LEU A 82 -4.04 -7.24 -11.88
N PRO A 83 -3.14 -6.78 -12.77
CA PRO A 83 -1.75 -6.39 -12.49
C PRO A 83 -1.52 -4.93 -12.13
N SER A 84 -2.52 -4.06 -12.29
CA SER A 84 -2.25 -2.64 -12.55
C SER A 84 -2.82 -1.69 -11.52
N MET A 85 -3.53 -2.15 -10.50
CA MET A 85 -4.22 -1.23 -9.60
C MET A 85 -4.20 -1.68 -8.14
N PHE A 86 -4.04 -0.71 -7.25
CA PHE A 86 -4.47 -0.85 -5.87
C PHE A 86 -5.32 0.35 -5.45
N ILE A 87 -6.18 0.10 -4.47
CA ILE A 87 -7.17 1.02 -3.95
C ILE A 87 -6.95 1.09 -2.44
N VAL A 88 -6.94 2.30 -1.90
CA VAL A 88 -6.90 2.55 -0.46
C VAL A 88 -8.16 3.34 -0.11
N ALA A 89 -9.09 2.67 0.57
CA ALA A 89 -10.29 3.30 1.08
C ALA A 89 -10.01 3.85 2.47
N HIS A 90 -10.14 5.16 2.64
CA HIS A 90 -10.05 5.84 3.92
C HIS A 90 -11.46 6.15 4.45
N VAL A 91 -11.53 6.75 5.63
CA VAL A 91 -12.83 7.04 6.28
C VAL A 91 -13.62 8.15 5.58
N ASP A 92 -12.96 9.06 4.87
CA ASP A 92 -13.52 10.28 4.28
C ASP A 92 -13.17 10.49 2.78
N TYR A 93 -12.31 9.64 2.21
CA TYR A 93 -11.97 9.63 0.79
C TYR A 93 -11.47 8.25 0.33
N MET A 94 -11.29 8.06 -0.97
CA MET A 94 -10.63 6.88 -1.53
C MET A 94 -9.48 7.31 -2.43
N ARG A 95 -8.36 6.57 -2.40
CA ARG A 95 -7.24 6.76 -3.33
C ARG A 95 -7.15 5.54 -4.24
N THR A 96 -7.15 5.76 -5.55
CA THR A 96 -6.78 4.74 -6.53
C THR A 96 -5.36 5.01 -6.99
N VAL A 97 -4.58 3.95 -7.20
CA VAL A 97 -3.26 4.02 -7.81
C VAL A 97 -3.20 3.02 -8.94
N ARG A 98 -2.94 3.51 -10.15
CA ARG A 98 -2.80 2.73 -11.36
C ARG A 98 -1.34 2.72 -11.82
N LEU A 99 -0.82 1.55 -12.16
CA LEU A 99 0.51 1.33 -12.70
C LEU A 99 0.40 0.85 -14.15
N ALA A 100 1.03 1.57 -15.07
CA ALA A 100 1.12 1.21 -16.48
C ALA A 100 2.58 1.06 -16.91
N PRO A 101 3.01 -0.08 -17.47
CA PRO A 101 4.38 -0.23 -17.95
C PRO A 101 4.58 0.64 -19.19
N LEU A 102 5.63 1.47 -19.18
CA LEU A 102 6.11 2.19 -20.36
C LEU A 102 7.29 1.47 -21.03
N GLY A 103 7.94 0.58 -20.29
CA GLY A 103 9.03 -0.27 -20.76
C GLY A 103 9.48 -1.24 -19.67
N PRO A 104 10.58 -1.98 -19.89
CA PRO A 104 11.08 -2.97 -18.92
C PRO A 104 11.60 -2.34 -17.62
N GLU A 105 11.94 -1.06 -17.63
CA GLU A 105 12.51 -0.33 -16.49
C GLU A 105 11.83 1.03 -16.27
N GLN A 106 10.62 1.22 -16.81
CA GLN A 106 9.86 2.46 -16.66
C GLN A 106 8.37 2.16 -16.50
N THR A 107 7.77 2.75 -15.47
CA THR A 107 6.36 2.59 -15.11
C THR A 107 5.74 3.96 -14.90
N GLU A 108 4.59 4.21 -15.52
CA GLU A 108 3.73 5.34 -15.19
C GLU A 108 2.89 4.98 -13.96
N LEU A 109 2.93 5.85 -12.95
CA LEU A 109 2.04 5.79 -11.79
C LEU A 109 1.04 6.94 -11.88
N THR A 110 -0.25 6.62 -11.92
CA THR A 110 -1.34 7.60 -11.81
C THR A 110 -2.04 7.39 -10.47
N ALA A 111 -2.09 8.41 -9.63
CA ALA A 111 -2.87 8.41 -8.40
C ALA A 111 -4.05 9.37 -8.51
N GLU A 112 -5.24 8.91 -8.12
CA GLU A 112 -6.44 9.72 -8.11
C GLU A 112 -7.06 9.69 -6.71
N TRP A 113 -7.50 10.86 -6.25
CA TRP A 113 -8.22 11.00 -4.98
C TRP A 113 -9.70 11.25 -5.29
N LEU A 114 -10.53 10.37 -4.76
CA LEU A 114 -11.96 10.31 -5.00
C LEU A 114 -12.68 10.72 -3.71
N PHE A 115 -13.46 11.79 -3.82
CA PHE A 115 -14.23 12.35 -2.72
C PHE A 115 -15.73 12.23 -3.01
N ALA A 116 -16.53 12.13 -1.95
CA ALA A 116 -17.98 12.24 -2.09
C ALA A 116 -18.34 13.63 -2.63
N PRO A 117 -19.35 13.78 -3.50
CA PRO A 117 -19.74 15.07 -4.06
C PRO A 117 -20.00 16.15 -3.00
N GLU A 118 -20.55 15.77 -1.85
CA GLU A 118 -20.83 16.65 -0.71
C GLU A 118 -19.59 17.18 0.03
N ALA A 119 -18.42 16.57 -0.20
CA ALA A 119 -17.13 16.99 0.36
C ALA A 119 -16.53 18.18 -0.40
N LEU A 120 -16.95 18.39 -1.66
CA LEU A 120 -16.43 19.45 -2.51
C LEU A 120 -16.70 20.84 -1.89
N GLY A 121 -15.64 21.63 -1.75
CA GLY A 121 -15.69 22.97 -1.15
C GLY A 121 -15.73 23.01 0.37
N LYS A 122 -15.72 21.84 1.05
CA LYS A 122 -15.67 21.73 2.52
C LYS A 122 -14.41 21.02 3.02
N THR A 123 -13.71 20.34 2.12
CA THR A 123 -12.52 19.57 2.42
C THR A 123 -11.25 20.30 2.05
N ASP A 124 -10.28 20.27 2.96
CA ASP A 124 -8.90 20.60 2.67
C ASP A 124 -8.27 19.46 1.86
N ILE A 125 -8.51 19.49 0.55
CA ILE A 125 -8.02 18.48 -0.40
C ILE A 125 -6.49 18.48 -0.43
N ASP A 126 -5.85 19.64 -0.28
CA ASP A 126 -4.39 19.79 -0.36
C ASP A 126 -3.67 19.12 0.82
N ASN A 127 -4.32 19.07 1.99
CA ASN A 127 -3.82 18.34 3.16
C ASN A 127 -3.80 16.83 2.90
N ILE A 128 -4.89 16.30 2.32
CA ILE A 128 -5.02 14.88 1.98
C ILE A 128 -4.06 14.48 0.84
N VAL A 129 -4.12 15.21 -0.28
CA VAL A 129 -3.38 14.88 -1.50
C VAL A 129 -1.88 14.92 -1.23
N ALA A 130 -1.39 15.98 -0.58
CA ALA A 130 0.05 16.13 -0.41
C ALA A 130 0.69 15.06 0.50
N PHE A 131 -0.02 14.56 1.52
CA PHE A 131 0.48 13.44 2.30
C PHE A 131 0.63 12.18 1.44
N GLY A 132 -0.41 11.86 0.66
CA GLY A 132 -0.35 10.71 -0.26
C GLY A 132 0.69 10.88 -1.36
N THR A 133 0.83 12.08 -1.92
CA THR A 133 1.87 12.41 -2.92
C THR A 133 3.26 12.18 -2.35
N GLN A 134 3.55 12.68 -1.13
CA GLN A 134 4.85 12.48 -0.49
C GLN A 134 5.17 10.98 -0.36
N VAL A 135 4.23 10.18 0.16
CA VAL A 135 4.44 8.74 0.32
C VAL A 135 4.71 8.06 -1.03
N LEU A 136 3.95 8.41 -2.07
CA LEU A 136 4.14 7.85 -3.42
C LEU A 136 5.46 8.28 -4.07
N GLU A 137 5.94 9.50 -3.80
CA GLU A 137 7.25 9.97 -4.26
C GLU A 137 8.39 9.24 -3.55
N GLU A 138 8.26 8.99 -2.24
CA GLU A 138 9.20 8.18 -1.47
C GLU A 138 9.26 6.73 -2.01
N ASP A 139 8.10 6.14 -2.33
CA ASP A 139 7.99 4.82 -2.98
C ASP A 139 8.66 4.80 -4.37
N ALA A 140 8.41 5.82 -5.18
CA ALA A 140 9.00 5.93 -6.52
C ALA A 140 10.53 6.05 -6.43
N ALA A 141 11.03 6.88 -5.51
CA ALA A 141 12.47 7.07 -5.31
C ALA A 141 13.18 5.77 -4.92
N ILE A 142 12.61 4.99 -3.99
CA ILE A 142 13.22 3.71 -3.59
C ILE A 142 13.12 2.65 -4.69
N CYS A 143 12.05 2.66 -5.50
CA CYS A 143 11.94 1.81 -6.69
C CYS A 143 13.08 2.07 -7.68
N GLU A 144 13.42 3.34 -7.94
CA GLU A 144 14.53 3.69 -8.83
C GLU A 144 15.89 3.27 -8.26
N VAL A 145 16.08 3.39 -6.94
CA VAL A 145 17.30 2.90 -6.26
C VAL A 145 17.40 1.38 -6.39
N ASN A 146 16.30 0.66 -6.17
CA ASN A 146 16.24 -0.79 -6.34
C ASN A 146 16.60 -1.19 -7.78
N GLN A 147 16.01 -0.53 -8.79
CA GLN A 147 16.32 -0.80 -10.20
C GLN A 147 17.81 -0.58 -10.54
N LYS A 148 18.44 0.46 -10.00
CA LYS A 148 19.89 0.68 -10.14
C LYS A 148 20.70 -0.47 -9.54
N GLY A 149 20.26 -1.00 -8.38
CA GLY A 149 20.86 -2.17 -7.74
C GLY A 149 20.75 -3.44 -8.59
N LEU A 150 19.60 -3.67 -9.23
CA LEU A 150 19.35 -4.81 -10.11
C LEU A 150 20.25 -4.84 -11.36
N ARG A 151 20.76 -3.67 -11.80
CA ARG A 151 21.74 -3.58 -12.90
C ARG A 151 23.17 -3.94 -12.48
N SER A 152 23.43 -4.14 -11.18
CA SER A 152 24.76 -4.52 -10.71
C SER A 152 25.15 -5.88 -11.27
N ILE A 153 26.36 -5.99 -11.83
CA ILE A 153 26.92 -7.28 -12.30
C ILE A 153 27.09 -8.31 -11.17
N ARG A 154 27.02 -7.88 -9.90
CA ARG A 154 27.08 -8.75 -8.73
C ARG A 154 25.70 -9.26 -8.30
N HIS A 155 24.63 -8.70 -8.84
CA HIS A 155 23.28 -9.14 -8.53
C HIS A 155 22.97 -10.40 -9.35
N GLU A 156 22.61 -11.49 -8.65
CA GLU A 156 22.23 -12.76 -9.29
C GLU A 156 20.79 -13.14 -8.96
N VAL A 157 20.40 -13.03 -7.68
CA VAL A 157 19.06 -13.37 -7.19
C VAL A 157 18.74 -12.59 -5.92
N GLY A 158 17.46 -12.33 -5.67
CA GLY A 158 16.94 -11.77 -4.42
C GLY A 158 16.23 -12.83 -3.56
N VAL A 159 16.13 -12.58 -2.26
CA VAL A 159 15.35 -13.40 -1.32
C VAL A 159 14.23 -12.52 -0.76
N LEU A 160 13.02 -13.09 -0.67
CA LEU A 160 11.91 -12.44 -0.02
C LEU A 160 11.95 -12.71 1.49
N MET A 161 11.64 -11.69 2.27
CA MET A 161 11.46 -11.76 3.72
C MET A 161 10.05 -12.25 4.07
N PRO A 162 9.83 -12.78 5.30
CA PRO A 162 8.52 -13.28 5.72
C PRO A 162 7.36 -12.28 5.52
N GLU A 163 7.62 -10.99 5.72
CA GLU A 163 6.65 -9.89 5.61
C GLU A 163 6.32 -9.52 4.15
N GLU A 164 7.04 -10.07 3.17
CA GLU A 164 6.88 -9.77 1.74
C GLU A 164 5.91 -10.74 1.05
N TYR A 165 4.89 -11.19 1.78
CA TYR A 165 3.91 -12.18 1.31
C TYR A 165 3.04 -11.67 0.14
N GLU A 166 2.84 -10.35 -0.02
CA GLU A 166 2.15 -9.79 -1.19
C GLU A 166 3.05 -9.82 -2.43
N LEU A 167 4.36 -9.55 -2.27
CA LEU A 167 5.33 -9.70 -3.36
C LEU A 167 5.45 -11.17 -3.78
N HIS A 168 5.47 -12.09 -2.80
CA HIS A 168 5.46 -13.52 -3.10
C HIS A 168 4.22 -13.93 -3.90
N ARG A 169 3.03 -13.45 -3.50
CA ARG A 169 1.78 -13.67 -4.25
C ARG A 169 1.85 -13.10 -5.67
N PHE A 170 2.34 -11.87 -5.83
CA PHE A 170 2.52 -11.24 -7.14
C PHE A 170 3.48 -12.02 -8.03
N HIS A 171 4.65 -12.44 -7.52
CA HIS A 171 5.61 -13.26 -8.26
C HIS A 171 5.00 -14.57 -8.75
N ASN A 172 4.21 -15.25 -7.91
CA ASN A 172 3.54 -16.48 -8.30
C ASN A 172 2.45 -16.26 -9.34
N TRP A 173 1.70 -15.15 -9.23
CA TRP A 173 0.74 -14.75 -10.25
C TRP A 173 1.42 -14.52 -11.62
N VAL A 174 2.52 -13.76 -11.67
CA VAL A 174 3.31 -13.52 -12.90
C VAL A 174 3.80 -14.83 -13.51
N ARG A 175 4.38 -15.72 -12.69
CA ARG A 175 4.84 -17.04 -13.15
C ARG A 175 3.69 -17.87 -13.74
N GLY A 176 2.53 -17.84 -13.11
CA GLY A 176 1.31 -18.50 -13.60
C GLY A 176 0.87 -17.96 -14.96
N CYS A 177 0.78 -16.64 -15.12
CA CYS A 177 0.45 -16.00 -16.40
C CYS A 177 1.44 -16.37 -17.51
N HIS A 178 2.74 -16.37 -17.21
CA HIS A 178 3.77 -16.72 -18.17
C HIS A 178 3.75 -18.20 -18.56
N ALA A 179 3.47 -19.11 -17.62
CA ALA A 179 3.29 -20.53 -17.91
C ALA A 179 2.06 -20.78 -18.81
N ALA A 180 0.94 -20.10 -18.53
CA ALA A 180 -0.26 -20.16 -19.35
C ALA A 180 -0.01 -19.64 -20.77
N PHE A 181 0.72 -18.54 -20.92
CA PHE A 181 1.10 -17.99 -22.24
C PHE A 181 1.99 -18.94 -23.05
N LYS A 182 2.87 -19.69 -22.38
CA LYS A 182 3.76 -20.69 -23.02
C LYS A 182 3.07 -21.99 -23.39
N THR A 183 1.86 -22.24 -22.88
CA THR A 183 1.08 -23.41 -23.24
C THR A 183 0.27 -23.05 -24.48
N PRO A 184 0.52 -23.66 -25.65
CA PRO A 184 -0.35 -23.45 -26.80
C PRO A 184 -1.78 -23.79 -26.37
N LEU A 185 -2.75 -22.97 -26.75
CA LEU A 185 -4.15 -23.40 -26.78
C LEU A 185 -4.17 -24.70 -27.59
N ALA A 186 -4.29 -25.83 -26.90
CA ALA A 186 -4.56 -27.09 -27.58
C ALA A 186 -5.84 -26.83 -28.38
N ASP A 187 -5.73 -26.99 -29.70
CA ASP A 187 -6.81 -26.82 -30.65
C ASP A 187 -8.12 -27.28 -30.00
N SER A 188 -9.06 -26.35 -29.83
CA SER A 188 -10.47 -26.71 -29.76
C SER A 188 -10.82 -27.28 -31.13
N ALA A 189 -10.49 -28.56 -31.31
CA ALA A 189 -10.84 -29.35 -32.46
C ALA A 189 -12.37 -29.35 -32.60
N ARG A 190 -12.76 -29.07 -33.83
CA ARG A 190 -14.08 -29.20 -34.47
C ARG A 190 -15.02 -30.24 -33.88
#